data_AF-A0A1V2PG53-F1
#
_entry.id   AF-A0A1V2PG53-F1
#
_cell.length_a   1.000
_cell.length_b   1.000
_cell.length_c   1.000
_cell.angle_alpha   90.00
_cell.angle_beta   90.00
_cell.angle_gamma   90.00
#
_symmetry.space_group_name_H-M   'P 1'
#
loop_
_entity.id
_entity.type
_entity.pdbx_description
1 polymer ?
#
loop_
_entity_poly.entity_id
_entity_poly.type
_entity_poly.pdbx_seq_one_letter_code
_entity_poly.pdbx_strand_id
1 'polypeptide(L)'
;MPDPLTLSVLGGAALTEGIKFLYGQATELLKRRRERKDAATAEQPAQTVETPELDGQLAQPLRVDQAALERLEPDLRALRRDLQDYVDGLEPVESSDDRLLQTADAVRRVLEAVYGQRITFRGEQRPASGPLAEGRVDVGTVAGYVAGVRAKTATGTVRGMVNVDEVSAGGEVVGVDIDHLGEK
;
A
#
# COMPACT_ATOMS: atom_id res chain seq x y z
N MET A 1 -9.39 -8.34 -1.42
CA MET A 1 -9.19 -7.13 -2.23
C MET A 1 -9.90 -5.99 -1.53
N PRO A 2 -9.29 -4.83 -1.30
CA PRO A 2 -10.08 -3.62 -1.06
C PRO A 2 -10.93 -3.33 -2.30
N ASP A 3 -12.00 -2.59 -2.15
CA ASP A 3 -13.00 -2.34 -3.18
C ASP A 3 -12.84 -0.89 -3.67
N PRO A 4 -12.74 -0.61 -4.98
CA PRO A 4 -12.75 0.78 -5.49
C PRO A 4 -13.94 1.60 -4.96
N LEU A 5 -15.04 0.93 -4.60
CA LEU A 5 -16.21 1.52 -3.95
C LEU A 5 -15.91 2.17 -2.60
N THR A 6 -14.76 1.92 -1.96
CA THR A 6 -14.43 2.62 -0.71
C THR A 6 -14.05 4.07 -0.94
N LEU A 7 -13.59 4.44 -2.14
CA LEU A 7 -13.27 5.83 -2.47
C LEU A 7 -14.51 6.62 -2.91
N SER A 8 -15.52 5.95 -3.48
CA SER A 8 -16.76 6.62 -3.93
C SER A 8 -17.61 7.18 -2.78
N VAL A 9 -17.45 6.65 -1.56
CA VAL A 9 -18.14 7.17 -0.37
C VAL A 9 -17.55 8.49 0.15
N LEU A 10 -16.40 8.91 -0.36
CA LEU A 10 -15.80 10.20 0.00
C LEU A 10 -16.56 11.33 -0.69
N GLY A 11 -16.79 12.44 0.03
CA GLY A 11 -17.28 13.67 -0.57
C GLY A 11 -16.27 14.25 -1.57
N GLY A 12 -16.73 15.00 -2.58
CA GLY A 12 -15.89 15.46 -3.70
C GLY A 12 -14.59 16.19 -3.31
N ALA A 13 -14.62 16.98 -2.23
CA ALA A 13 -13.42 17.64 -1.70
C ALA A 13 -12.41 16.61 -1.13
N ALA A 14 -12.87 15.71 -0.26
CA ALA A 14 -12.04 14.65 0.33
C ALA A 14 -11.49 13.68 -0.73
N LEU A 15 -12.30 13.36 -1.76
CA LEU A 15 -11.85 12.55 -2.90
C LEU A 15 -10.75 13.26 -3.69
N THR A 16 -10.92 14.55 -3.97
CA THR A 16 -9.92 15.37 -4.68
C THR A 16 -8.61 15.45 -3.90
N GLU A 17 -8.68 15.71 -2.60
CA GLU A 17 -7.50 15.73 -1.72
C GLU A 17 -6.81 14.36 -1.66
N GLY A 18 -7.60 13.28 -1.57
CA GLY A 18 -7.09 11.90 -1.60
C GLY A 18 -6.35 11.58 -2.91
N ILE A 19 -6.91 11.94 -4.06
CA ILE A 19 -6.27 11.73 -5.36
C ILE A 19 -4.96 12.54 -5.47
N LYS A 20 -4.96 13.81 -5.06
CA LYS A 20 -3.77 14.66 -5.05
C LYS A 20 -2.68 14.09 -4.13
N PHE A 21 -3.07 13.57 -2.97
CA PHE A 21 -2.17 12.89 -2.06
C PHE A 21 -1.52 11.66 -2.69
N LEU A 22 -2.32 10.75 -3.26
CA LEU A 22 -1.82 9.54 -3.91
C LEU A 22 -0.88 9.86 -5.08
N TYR A 23 -1.28 10.80 -5.94
CA TYR A 23 -0.44 11.28 -7.04
C TYR A 23 0.87 11.90 -6.55
N GLY A 24 0.81 12.71 -5.50
CA GLY A 24 1.98 13.33 -4.87
C GLY A 24 2.95 12.28 -4.31
N GLN A 25 2.45 11.32 -3.54
CA GLN A 25 3.26 10.21 -3.00
C GLN A 25 3.91 9.38 -4.11
N ALA A 26 3.15 9.03 -5.15
CA ALA A 26 3.69 8.31 -6.30
C ALA A 26 4.79 9.10 -7.03
N THR A 27 4.59 10.40 -7.19
CA THR A 27 5.56 11.31 -7.83
C THR A 27 6.85 11.39 -7.02
N GLU A 28 6.76 11.62 -5.70
CA GLU A 28 7.94 11.69 -4.83
C GLU A 28 8.72 10.37 -4.78
N LEU A 29 8.01 9.24 -4.73
CA LEU A 29 8.63 7.92 -4.75
C LEU A 29 9.41 7.65 -6.04
N LEU A 30 8.85 8.02 -7.20
CA LEU A 30 9.51 7.90 -8.50
C LEU A 30 10.69 8.87 -8.66
N LYS A 31 10.60 10.10 -8.14
CA LYS A 31 11.72 11.07 -8.11
C LYS A 31 12.90 10.53 -7.30
N ARG A 32 12.66 10.09 -6.07
CA ARG A 32 13.68 9.52 -5.18
C ARG A 32 14.37 8.30 -5.77
N ARG A 33 13.63 7.49 -6.54
CA ARG A 33 14.21 6.34 -7.25
C ARG A 33 15.13 6.79 -8.40
N ARG A 34 14.72 7.79 -9.18
CA ARG A 34 15.55 8.37 -10.24
C ARG A 34 16.85 8.95 -9.66
N GLU A 35 16.74 9.74 -8.61
CA GLU A 35 17.90 10.33 -7.91
C GLU A 35 18.86 9.26 -7.39
N ARG A 36 18.35 8.18 -6.78
CA ARG A 36 19.18 7.04 -6.36
C ARG A 36 19.84 6.30 -7.52
N LYS A 37 19.22 6.26 -8.69
CA LYS A 37 19.78 5.64 -9.90
C LYS A 37 20.90 6.51 -10.50
N ASP A 38 20.81 7.83 -10.37
CA ASP A 38 21.68 8.77 -11.04
C ASP A 38 22.98 9.09 -10.25
N ALA A 39 23.00 9.09 -8.90
CA ALA A 39 24.22 9.06 -8.05
C ALA A 39 23.90 9.12 -6.53
N ALA A 40 24.88 8.74 -5.69
CA ALA A 40 24.80 8.71 -4.23
C ALA A 40 24.47 10.06 -3.55
N THR A 41 23.43 10.02 -2.71
CA THR A 41 23.05 10.97 -1.64
C THR A 41 22.49 12.34 -2.04
N ALA A 42 21.20 12.53 -1.77
CA ALA A 42 20.68 13.59 -0.88
C ALA A 42 19.23 13.24 -0.48
N GLU A 43 18.96 13.07 0.81
CA GLU A 43 17.58 13.00 1.32
C GLU A 43 16.95 14.39 1.20
N GLN A 44 16.15 14.59 0.14
CA GLN A 44 15.28 15.76 0.07
C GLN A 44 14.00 15.49 0.89
N PRO A 45 13.64 16.40 1.81
CA PRO A 45 12.37 16.32 2.51
C PRO A 45 11.25 16.38 1.47
N ALA A 46 10.31 15.43 1.57
CA ALA A 46 9.14 15.41 0.70
C ALA A 46 8.42 16.75 0.81
N GLN A 47 8.06 17.35 -0.33
CA GLN A 47 7.16 18.50 -0.32
C GLN A 47 5.88 18.11 0.41
N THR A 48 5.49 18.91 1.38
CA THR A 48 4.28 18.73 2.18
C THR A 48 3.07 18.94 1.28
N VAL A 49 2.69 17.90 0.55
CA VAL A 49 1.31 17.78 0.08
C VAL A 49 0.46 17.78 1.34
N GLU A 50 -0.50 18.69 1.43
CA GLU A 50 -1.48 18.69 2.52
C GLU A 50 -1.96 17.25 2.70
N THR A 51 -1.63 16.67 3.86
CA THR A 51 -1.95 15.28 4.12
C THR A 51 -3.46 15.27 4.35
N PRO A 52 -4.25 14.59 3.49
CA PRO A 52 -5.67 14.51 3.69
C PRO A 52 -5.94 13.88 5.06
N GLU A 53 -7.11 14.14 5.62
CA GLU A 53 -7.48 13.49 6.87
C GLU A 53 -7.52 11.97 6.65
N LEU A 54 -6.61 11.27 7.33
CA LEU A 54 -6.56 9.81 7.34
C LEU A 54 -7.37 9.29 8.54
N ASP A 55 -8.01 8.13 8.36
CA ASP A 55 -8.46 7.33 9.49
C ASP A 55 -7.25 6.58 10.04
N GLY A 56 -6.76 6.93 11.23
CA GLY A 56 -5.52 6.40 11.80
C GLY A 56 -4.27 7.22 11.46
N GLN A 57 -3.09 6.62 11.64
CA GLN A 57 -1.80 7.31 11.46
C GLN A 57 -0.79 6.41 10.75
N LEU A 58 -0.08 6.99 9.78
CA LEU A 58 1.07 6.33 9.15
C LEU A 58 2.26 6.34 10.11
N ALA A 59 2.91 5.20 10.26
CA ALA A 59 4.16 5.06 10.99
C ALA A 59 5.26 5.89 10.30
N GLN A 60 5.94 6.72 11.09
CA GLN A 60 7.02 7.59 10.64
C GLN A 60 8.38 7.07 11.19
N PRO A 61 9.47 7.20 10.42
CA PRO A 61 9.52 7.65 9.03
C PRO A 61 8.94 6.58 8.08
N LEU A 62 8.34 7.01 6.97
CA LEU A 62 7.93 6.10 5.89
C LEU A 62 9.14 5.33 5.35
N ARG A 63 9.11 4.00 5.46
CA ARG A 63 10.15 3.12 4.93
C ARG A 63 9.71 2.55 3.59
N VAL A 64 10.63 2.56 2.62
CA VAL A 64 10.39 2.05 1.27
C VAL A 64 10.98 0.66 1.15
N ASP A 65 10.14 -0.33 0.84
CA ASP A 65 10.59 -1.63 0.35
C ASP A 65 11.12 -1.45 -1.08
N GLN A 66 12.44 -1.58 -1.23
CA GLN A 66 13.11 -1.35 -2.51
C GLN A 66 12.83 -2.45 -3.53
N ALA A 67 12.66 -3.70 -3.08
CA ALA A 67 12.35 -4.81 -3.96
C ALA A 67 10.90 -4.69 -4.48
N ALA A 68 9.96 -4.31 -3.60
CA ALA A 68 8.60 -4.01 -4.01
C ALA A 68 8.55 -2.83 -4.99
N LEU A 69 9.28 -1.73 -4.70
CA LEU A 69 9.35 -0.58 -5.58
C LEU A 69 9.93 -0.94 -6.95
N GLU A 70 11.01 -1.72 -7.00
CA GLU A 70 11.62 -2.12 -8.28
C GLU A 70 10.67 -2.93 -9.15
N ARG A 71 9.93 -3.85 -8.53
CA ARG A 71 8.94 -4.68 -9.23
C ARG A 71 7.74 -3.88 -9.71
N LEU A 72 7.25 -2.91 -8.92
CA LEU A 72 6.00 -2.19 -9.16
C LEU A 72 6.19 -0.82 -9.84
N GLU A 73 7.43 -0.39 -10.08
CA GLU A 73 7.74 0.91 -10.69
C GLU A 73 7.05 1.15 -12.05
N PRO A 74 7.07 0.19 -13.02
CA PRO A 74 6.44 0.42 -14.32
C PRO A 74 4.94 0.71 -14.19
N ASP A 75 4.25 -0.08 -13.36
CA ASP A 75 2.81 0.06 -13.10
C ASP A 75 2.52 1.37 -12.39
N LEU A 76 3.31 1.72 -11.36
CA LEU A 76 3.16 2.99 -10.64
C LEU A 76 3.32 4.18 -11.58
N ARG A 77 4.26 4.12 -12.54
CA ARG A 77 4.46 5.20 -13.52
C ARG A 77 3.25 5.34 -14.45
N ALA A 78 2.69 4.23 -14.92
CA ALA A 78 1.51 4.25 -15.79
C ALA A 78 0.29 4.81 -15.05
N LEU A 79 -0.04 4.24 -13.89
CA LEU A 79 -1.16 4.69 -13.06
C LEU A 79 -1.05 6.16 -12.64
N ARG A 80 0.15 6.63 -12.30
CA ARG A 80 0.39 8.05 -11.98
C ARG A 80 0.15 8.96 -13.18
N ARG A 81 0.43 8.52 -14.41
CA ARG A 81 0.10 9.31 -15.61
C ARG A 81 -1.41 9.38 -15.83
N ASP A 82 -2.12 8.29 -15.59
CA ASP A 82 -3.58 8.23 -15.75
C ASP A 82 -4.32 9.14 -14.75
N LEU A 83 -3.71 9.47 -13.61
CA LEU A 83 -4.25 10.45 -12.65
C LEU A 83 -3.90 11.92 -12.98
N GLN A 84 -3.02 12.18 -13.95
CA GLN A 84 -2.44 13.51 -14.15
C GLN A 84 -3.50 14.54 -14.57
N ASP A 85 -4.39 14.18 -15.50
CA ASP A 85 -5.39 15.10 -16.04
C ASP A 85 -6.38 15.59 -14.96
N TYR A 86 -6.70 14.73 -13.98
CA TYR A 86 -7.53 15.10 -12.82
C TYR A 86 -6.81 16.03 -11.84
N VAL A 87 -5.50 15.81 -11.62
CA VAL A 87 -4.70 16.64 -10.71
C VAL A 87 -4.40 18.01 -11.30
N ASP A 88 -4.15 18.07 -12.61
CA ASP A 88 -3.92 19.30 -13.36
C ASP A 88 -5.23 20.09 -13.61
N GLY A 89 -6.39 19.52 -13.27
CA GLY A 89 -7.72 20.13 -13.39
C GLY A 89 -8.27 20.14 -14.82
N LEU A 90 -7.75 19.28 -15.69
CA LEU A 90 -8.23 19.08 -17.06
C LEU A 90 -9.47 18.19 -17.12
N GLU A 91 -9.57 17.24 -16.19
CA GLU A 91 -10.77 16.42 -15.96
C GLU A 91 -11.32 16.64 -14.54
N PRO A 92 -12.66 16.70 -14.36
CA PRO A 92 -13.25 16.87 -13.04
C PRO A 92 -13.12 15.58 -12.21
N VAL A 93 -12.91 15.73 -10.90
CA VAL A 93 -12.94 14.62 -9.95
C VAL A 93 -14.38 14.33 -9.55
N GLU A 94 -14.91 13.18 -9.98
CA GLU A 94 -16.29 12.75 -9.69
C GLU A 94 -16.31 11.37 -9.04
N SER A 95 -17.17 11.17 -8.03
CA SER A 95 -17.35 9.88 -7.37
C SER A 95 -18.13 8.86 -8.22
N SER A 96 -18.67 9.28 -9.36
CA SER A 96 -19.29 8.43 -10.38
C SER A 96 -18.32 8.00 -11.48
N ASP A 97 -17.09 8.53 -11.51
CA ASP A 97 -16.08 8.12 -12.49
C ASP A 97 -15.40 6.83 -12.01
N ASP A 98 -15.93 5.69 -12.45
CA ASP A 98 -15.39 4.37 -12.12
C ASP A 98 -13.92 4.20 -12.53
N ARG A 99 -13.49 4.81 -13.64
CA ARG A 99 -12.11 4.71 -14.12
C ARG A 99 -11.17 5.46 -13.18
N LEU A 100 -11.56 6.66 -12.76
CA LEU A 100 -10.82 7.45 -11.77
C LEU A 100 -10.67 6.66 -10.46
N LEU A 101 -11.77 6.13 -9.93
CA LEU A 101 -11.78 5.40 -8.67
C LEU A 101 -10.92 4.13 -8.72
N GLN A 102 -11.00 3.38 -9.82
CA GLN A 102 -10.16 2.19 -10.03
C GLN A 102 -8.68 2.55 -10.14
N THR A 103 -8.35 3.63 -10.86
CA THR A 103 -6.96 4.08 -11.01
C THR A 103 -6.40 4.58 -9.68
N ALA A 104 -7.16 5.37 -8.93
CA ALA A 104 -6.79 5.86 -7.61
C ALA A 104 -6.59 4.71 -6.61
N ASP A 105 -7.50 3.73 -6.58
CA ASP A 105 -7.33 2.54 -5.75
C ASP A 105 -6.09 1.72 -6.15
N ALA A 106 -5.82 1.57 -7.45
CA ALA A 106 -4.63 0.88 -7.94
C ALA A 106 -3.33 1.60 -7.50
N VAL A 107 -3.26 2.93 -7.61
CA VAL A 107 -2.13 3.72 -7.08
C VAL A 107 -1.97 3.50 -5.58
N ARG A 108 -3.08 3.61 -4.83
CA ARG A 108 -3.09 3.38 -3.38
C ARG A 108 -2.49 2.02 -3.03
N ARG A 109 -2.93 0.94 -3.66
CA ARG A 109 -2.41 -0.41 -3.39
C ARG A 109 -0.91 -0.53 -3.66
N VAL A 110 -0.43 0.06 -4.75
CA VAL A 110 1.01 0.04 -5.05
C VAL A 110 1.78 0.80 -3.98
N LEU A 111 1.30 1.97 -3.54
CA LEU A 111 1.91 2.71 -2.44
C LEU A 111 1.86 1.94 -1.12
N GLU A 112 0.73 1.31 -0.79
CA GLU A 112 0.58 0.49 0.42
C GLU A 112 1.57 -0.68 0.41
N ALA A 113 1.75 -1.34 -0.73
CA ALA A 113 2.70 -2.43 -0.91
C ALA A 113 4.16 -1.99 -0.80
N VAL A 114 4.50 -0.79 -1.31
CA VAL A 114 5.87 -0.26 -1.23
C VAL A 114 6.18 0.27 0.18
N TYR A 115 5.21 0.88 0.86
CA TYR A 115 5.42 1.43 2.20
C TYR A 115 5.19 0.42 3.33
N GLY A 116 4.56 -0.73 3.05
CA GLY A 116 4.17 -1.70 4.08
C GLY A 116 3.14 -1.12 5.06
N GLN A 117 2.34 -0.17 4.60
CA GLN A 117 1.36 0.55 5.42
C GLN A 117 0.07 0.73 4.66
N ARG A 118 -1.06 0.54 5.34
CA ARG A 118 -2.38 0.87 4.82
C ARG A 118 -2.57 2.39 4.82
N ILE A 119 -3.18 2.88 3.74
CA ILE A 119 -3.58 4.28 3.56
C ILE A 119 -5.10 4.28 3.48
N THR A 120 -5.77 4.75 4.52
CA THR A 120 -7.22 4.85 4.60
C THR A 120 -7.62 6.29 4.88
N PHE A 121 -8.35 6.90 3.96
CA PHE A 121 -8.89 8.24 4.12
C PHE A 121 -10.05 8.24 5.12
N ARG A 122 -10.25 9.37 5.80
CA ARG A 122 -11.34 9.51 6.75
C ARG A 122 -12.69 9.36 6.07
N GLY A 123 -13.55 8.52 6.63
CA GLY A 123 -14.88 8.22 6.10
C GLY A 123 -14.94 6.97 5.20
N GLU A 124 -13.79 6.38 4.84
CA GLU A 124 -13.78 5.07 4.19
C GLU A 124 -14.17 3.96 5.19
N GLN A 125 -14.90 2.95 4.72
CA GLN A 125 -15.16 1.72 5.48
C GLN A 125 -14.03 0.70 5.27
N ARG A 126 -12.82 1.05 5.69
CA ARG A 126 -11.64 0.18 5.67
C ARG A 126 -10.98 0.20 7.04
N PRO A 127 -10.19 -0.82 7.42
CA PRO A 127 -9.43 -0.70 8.65
C PRO A 127 -8.45 0.47 8.57
N ALA A 128 -8.19 1.11 9.71
CA ALA A 128 -7.43 2.35 9.81
C ALA A 128 -6.01 2.25 9.23
N SER A 129 -5.49 3.39 8.77
CA SER A 129 -4.14 3.61 8.30
C SER A 129 -3.10 3.19 9.34
N GLY A 130 -1.96 2.71 8.85
CA GLY A 130 -0.84 2.27 9.69
C GLY A 130 -0.19 0.98 9.17
N PRO A 131 0.72 0.37 9.95
CA PRO A 131 1.46 -0.82 9.52
C PRO A 131 0.57 -1.97 9.04
N LEU A 132 0.96 -2.55 7.91
CA LEU A 132 0.31 -3.70 7.28
C LEU A 132 1.36 -4.74 6.90
N ALA A 133 1.26 -5.93 7.48
CA ALA A 133 2.02 -7.10 7.05
C ALA A 133 1.04 -8.10 6.41
N GLU A 134 1.17 -8.33 5.10
CA GLU A 134 0.37 -9.30 4.38
C GLU A 134 1.27 -10.33 3.69
N GLY A 135 1.00 -11.60 3.92
CA GLY A 135 1.72 -12.70 3.31
C GLY A 135 0.76 -13.76 2.79
N ARG A 136 0.98 -14.17 1.54
CA ARG A 136 0.21 -15.21 0.88
C ARG A 136 1.15 -16.29 0.35
N VAL A 137 0.87 -17.53 0.69
CA VAL A 137 1.61 -18.71 0.21
C VAL A 137 0.61 -19.68 -0.42
N ASP A 138 0.87 -20.10 -1.65
CA ASP A 138 0.12 -21.15 -2.34
C ASP A 138 1.13 -22.27 -2.69
N VAL A 139 1.01 -23.45 -2.10
CA VAL A 139 1.97 -24.57 -2.21
C VAL A 139 1.24 -25.90 -2.40
N GLY A 140 1.78 -26.78 -3.25
CA GLY A 140 1.26 -28.15 -3.40
C GLY A 140 1.46 -29.00 -2.15
N THR A 141 2.71 -29.31 -1.79
CA THR A 141 3.01 -30.19 -0.66
C THR A 141 3.96 -29.54 0.34
N VAL A 142 3.63 -29.63 1.63
CA VAL A 142 4.47 -29.17 2.74
C VAL A 142 4.99 -30.36 3.55
N ALA A 143 6.30 -30.60 3.48
CA ALA A 143 6.99 -31.62 4.29
C ALA A 143 7.82 -31.03 5.44
N GLY A 144 7.80 -29.71 5.61
CA GLY A 144 8.51 -28.98 6.66
C GLY A 144 7.66 -27.84 7.17
N TYR A 145 8.26 -26.71 7.53
CA TYR A 145 7.52 -25.56 8.05
C TYR A 145 7.22 -24.52 6.97
N VAL A 146 5.97 -24.08 6.89
CA VAL A 146 5.51 -22.95 6.07
C VAL A 146 4.70 -21.99 6.91
N ALA A 147 5.02 -20.70 6.81
CA ALA A 147 4.20 -19.64 7.38
C ALA A 147 3.83 -18.58 6.35
N GLY A 148 2.57 -18.12 6.37
CA GLY A 148 2.10 -17.02 5.54
C GLY A 148 2.78 -15.72 5.94
N VAL A 149 2.87 -15.44 7.24
CA VAL A 149 3.69 -14.39 7.82
C VAL A 149 4.43 -14.94 9.03
N ARG A 150 5.73 -14.71 9.12
CA ARG A 150 6.52 -14.97 10.33
C ARG A 150 7.24 -13.71 10.80
N ALA A 151 7.02 -13.29 12.04
CA ALA A 151 7.65 -12.10 12.60
C ALA A 151 7.98 -12.28 14.08
N LYS A 152 9.07 -11.66 14.54
CA LYS A 152 9.38 -11.61 15.99
C LYS A 152 8.47 -10.65 16.74
N THR A 153 8.04 -9.58 16.08
CA THR A 153 7.17 -8.57 16.68
C THR A 153 6.32 -7.97 15.58
N ALA A 154 5.04 -7.76 15.87
CA ALA A 154 4.12 -7.11 14.95
C ALA A 154 3.28 -6.03 15.65
N THR A 155 3.11 -4.92 14.94
CA THR A 155 2.18 -3.85 15.27
C THR A 155 1.28 -3.59 14.07
N GLY A 156 0.09 -3.04 14.31
CA GLY A 156 -0.90 -2.83 13.26
C GLY A 156 -1.57 -4.11 12.80
N THR A 157 -1.90 -4.19 11.51
CA THR A 157 -2.65 -5.34 10.96
C THR A 157 -1.71 -6.36 10.35
N VAL A 158 -1.85 -7.63 10.77
CA VAL A 158 -1.15 -8.76 10.15
C VAL A 158 -2.16 -9.71 9.53
N ARG A 159 -1.91 -10.09 8.28
CA ARG A 159 -2.70 -11.09 7.57
C ARG A 159 -1.79 -12.10 6.90
N GLY A 160 -1.86 -13.34 7.35
CA GLY A 160 -1.15 -14.45 6.72
C GLY A 160 -2.16 -15.47 6.20
N MET A 161 -2.03 -15.81 4.92
CA MET A 161 -2.89 -16.77 4.25
C MET A 161 -2.01 -17.83 3.59
N VAL A 162 -2.28 -19.09 3.91
CA VAL A 162 -1.58 -20.22 3.31
C VAL A 162 -2.61 -21.17 2.73
N ASN A 163 -2.48 -21.49 1.45
CA ASN A 163 -3.22 -22.56 0.80
C ASN A 163 -2.24 -23.70 0.50
N VAL A 164 -2.56 -24.88 1.02
CA VAL A 164 -1.75 -26.10 0.84
C VAL A 164 -2.64 -27.24 0.39
N ASP A 165 -2.21 -27.98 -0.62
CA ASP A 165 -2.95 -29.15 -1.10
C ASP A 165 -2.71 -30.37 -0.19
N GLU A 166 -1.46 -30.61 0.22
CA GLU A 166 -1.07 -31.72 1.09
C GLU A 166 -0.01 -31.32 2.13
N VAL A 167 -0.18 -31.76 3.38
CA VAL A 167 0.83 -31.63 4.44
C VAL A 167 1.35 -33.03 4.78
N SER A 168 2.62 -33.30 4.48
CA SER A 168 3.26 -34.57 4.78
C SER A 168 3.55 -34.74 6.27
N ALA A 169 3.84 -35.96 6.71
CA ALA A 169 4.20 -36.24 8.11
C ALA A 169 5.41 -35.40 8.55
N GLY A 170 5.24 -34.61 9.61
CA GLY A 170 6.24 -33.65 10.11
C GLY A 170 6.17 -32.26 9.48
N GLY A 171 5.25 -32.04 8.53
CA GLY A 171 4.94 -30.73 7.99
C GLY A 171 4.10 -29.88 8.94
N GLU A 172 4.32 -28.58 8.92
CA GLU A 172 3.62 -27.58 9.72
C GLU A 172 3.25 -26.39 8.84
N VAL A 173 1.99 -25.96 8.93
CA VAL A 173 1.46 -24.84 8.16
C VAL A 173 0.83 -23.84 9.11
N VAL A 174 1.35 -22.62 9.12
CA VAL A 174 0.90 -21.55 9.99
C VAL A 174 0.46 -20.35 9.16
N GLY A 175 -0.75 -19.84 9.38
CA GLY A 175 -1.17 -18.60 8.73
C GLY A 175 -0.26 -17.44 9.14
N VAL A 176 -0.20 -17.19 10.45
CA VAL A 176 0.57 -16.12 11.06
C VAL A 176 1.32 -16.66 12.28
N ASP A 177 2.65 -16.57 12.27
CA ASP A 177 3.53 -16.93 13.38
C ASP A 177 4.20 -15.66 13.93
N ILE A 178 3.79 -15.22 15.13
CA ILE A 178 4.27 -13.99 15.75
C ILE A 178 4.66 -14.26 17.21
N ASP A 179 5.91 -13.95 17.58
CA ASP A 179 6.36 -14.11 18.98
C ASP A 179 5.71 -13.08 19.92
N HIS A 180 5.55 -11.82 19.47
CA HIS A 180 4.97 -10.72 20.25
C HIS A 180 4.05 -9.80 19.44
N LEU A 181 2.85 -9.54 19.96
CA LEU A 181 1.88 -8.58 19.43
C LEU A 181 1.85 -7.31 20.31
N GLY A 182 2.09 -6.13 19.72
CA GLY A 182 2.13 -4.85 20.43
C GLY A 182 3.53 -4.25 20.60
N GLU A 183 3.62 -3.11 21.28
CA GLU A 183 4.91 -2.54 21.68
C GLU A 183 5.53 -3.35 22.82
N LYS A 184 6.87 -3.48 22.79
CA LYS A 184 7.65 -4.25 23.78
C LYS A 184 7.84 -3.49 25.08
#